data_AF-A0A962D9R5-F1
#
_entry.id   AF-A0A962D9R5-F1
#
_cell.length_a   1.000
_cell.length_b   1.000
_cell.length_c   1.000
_cell.angle_alpha   90.00
_cell.angle_beta   90.00
_cell.angle_gamma   90.00
#
_symmetry.space_group_name_H-M   'P 1'
#
loop_
_entity.id
_entity.type
_entity.pdbx_description
1 polymer ?
#
loop_
_entity_poly.entity_id
_entity_poly.type
_entity_poly.pdbx_seq_one_letter_code
_entity_poly.pdbx_strand_id
1 'polypeptide(L)'
;MSEVPRHMPSPKERVQILTLYGATRRVLARHFDERDAETGTLFWTGWHVTKTLRIPAPLIRLGLALERDPREIVDVIARYHPLTAREPAKCERAYREFLELYDQIRSRQIYTFAQTALPMHTLL
;
A
#
# COMPACT_ATOMS: atom_id res chain seq x y z
N MET A 1 -10.09 3.61 29.02
CA MET A 1 -9.18 3.08 27.98
C MET A 1 -10.04 2.73 26.79
N SER A 2 -9.99 3.50 25.70
CA SER A 2 -10.78 3.20 24.50
C SER A 2 -10.17 2.00 23.80
N GLU A 3 -10.97 0.96 23.56
CA GLU A 3 -10.55 -0.20 22.76
C GLU A 3 -10.11 0.29 21.37
N VAL A 4 -8.88 -0.03 20.99
CA VAL A 4 -8.42 0.17 19.61
C VAL A 4 -9.31 -0.71 18.72
N PRO A 5 -10.03 -0.15 17.74
CA PRO A 5 -10.89 -0.94 16.87
C PRO A 5 -10.07 -2.08 16.25
N ARG A 6 -10.58 -3.33 16.26
CA ARG A 6 -9.87 -4.52 15.72
C ARG A 6 -9.38 -4.36 14.27
N HIS A 7 -9.94 -3.39 13.56
CA HIS A 7 -9.61 -3.08 12.17
C HIS A 7 -8.49 -2.05 12.03
N MET A 8 -8.05 -1.40 13.11
CA MET A 8 -6.96 -0.45 13.05
C MET A 8 -5.63 -1.18 12.78
N PRO A 9 -4.85 -0.78 11.77
CA PRO A 9 -3.53 -1.35 11.58
C PRO A 9 -2.64 -0.97 12.77
N SER A 10 -1.83 -1.91 13.25
CA SER A 10 -0.76 -1.62 14.20
C SER A 10 0.22 -0.61 13.60
N PRO A 11 1.04 0.10 14.40
CA PRO A 11 2.05 1.03 13.88
C PRO A 11 2.96 0.40 12.83
N LYS A 12 3.38 -0.86 13.04
CA LYS A 12 4.17 -1.63 12.08
C LYS A 12 3.43 -1.88 10.77
N GLU A 13 2.18 -2.34 10.84
CA GLU A 13 1.36 -2.57 9.65
C GLU A 13 1.10 -1.27 8.88
N ARG A 14 0.85 -0.16 9.60
CA ARG A 14 0.66 1.15 8.98
C ARG A 14 1.90 1.56 8.18
N VAL A 15 3.10 1.40 8.73
CA VAL A 15 4.35 1.70 8.03
C VAL A 15 4.51 0.82 6.78
N GLN A 16 4.20 -0.47 6.88
CA GLN A 16 4.31 -1.39 5.73
C GLN A 16 3.30 -1.04 4.62
N ILE A 17 2.06 -0.74 4.99
CA ILE A 17 0.99 -0.33 4.07
C ILE A 17 1.39 0.97 3.35
N LEU A 18 1.84 1.98 4.09
CA LEU A 18 2.22 3.28 3.52
C LEU A 18 3.47 3.19 2.63
N THR A 19 4.45 2.38 3.02
CA THR A 19 5.65 2.11 2.20
C THR A 19 5.25 1.48 0.87
N LEU A 20 4.40 0.46 0.93
CA LEU A 20 3.89 -0.24 -0.25
C LEU A 20 3.07 0.71 -1.14
N TYR A 21 2.15 1.48 -0.56
CA TYR A 21 1.36 2.48 -1.29
C TYR A 21 2.25 3.48 -2.03
N GLY A 22 3.23 4.07 -1.33
CA GLY A 22 4.15 5.04 -1.93
C GLY A 22 5.06 4.44 -3.00
N ALA A 23 5.45 3.17 -2.88
CA ALA A 23 6.20 2.47 -3.93
C ALA A 23 5.32 2.24 -5.18
N THR A 24 4.13 1.68 -5.00
CA THR A 24 3.17 1.41 -6.08
C THR A 24 2.78 2.69 -6.82
N ARG A 25 2.50 3.78 -6.10
CA ARG A 25 2.12 5.08 -6.67
C ARG A 25 3.22 5.66 -7.54
N ARG A 26 4.47 5.62 -7.07
CA ARG A 26 5.63 6.12 -7.83
C ARG A 26 5.83 5.41 -9.15
N VAL A 27 5.51 4.12 -9.23
CA VAL A 27 5.62 3.35 -10.47
C VAL A 27 4.46 3.69 -11.40
N LEU A 28 3.22 3.61 -10.91
CA LEU A 28 2.04 3.83 -11.76
C LEU A 28 1.95 5.26 -12.31
N ALA A 29 2.35 6.27 -11.54
CA ALA A 29 2.37 7.66 -11.98
C ALA A 29 3.32 7.94 -13.17
N ARG A 30 4.22 7.01 -13.52
CA ARG A 30 5.08 7.12 -14.71
C ARG A 30 4.38 6.71 -16.00
N HIS A 31 3.33 5.90 -15.88
CA HIS A 31 2.70 5.22 -17.01
C HIS A 31 1.26 5.68 -17.26
N PHE A 32 0.64 6.30 -16.25
CA PHE A 32 -0.77 6.63 -16.22
C PHE A 32 -1.00 8.08 -15.78
N ASP A 33 -2.14 8.64 -16.14
CA ASP A 33 -2.61 9.89 -15.55
C ASP A 33 -2.91 9.71 -14.05
N GLU A 34 -3.11 10.82 -13.34
CA GLU A 34 -3.31 10.82 -11.89
C GLU A 34 -4.45 9.89 -11.44
N ARG A 35 -5.56 9.86 -12.17
CA ARG A 35 -6.75 9.08 -11.81
C ARG A 35 -6.51 7.58 -11.99
N ASP A 36 -5.94 7.20 -13.13
CA ASP A 36 -5.62 5.80 -13.43
C ASP A 36 -4.48 5.30 -12.53
N ALA A 37 -3.49 6.15 -12.25
CA ALA A 37 -2.40 5.84 -11.34
C ALA A 37 -2.91 5.61 -9.91
N GLU A 38 -3.81 6.47 -9.41
CA GLU A 38 -4.46 6.27 -8.11
C GLU A 38 -5.26 4.96 -8.07
N THR A 39 -6.03 4.69 -9.13
CA THR A 39 -6.86 3.49 -9.24
C THR A 39 -6.00 2.21 -9.17
N GLY A 40 -4.95 2.14 -9.99
CA GLY A 40 -4.01 1.03 -9.93
C GLY A 40 -3.30 0.95 -8.58
N THR A 41 -2.93 2.10 -7.98
CA THR A 41 -2.18 2.13 -6.73
C THR A 41 -2.97 1.48 -5.61
N LEU A 42 -4.25 1.85 -5.47
CA LEU A 42 -5.13 1.30 -4.45
C LEU A 42 -5.39 -0.19 -4.66
N PHE A 43 -5.64 -0.61 -5.91
CA PHE A 43 -5.86 -2.02 -6.25
C PHE A 43 -4.64 -2.88 -5.87
N TRP A 44 -3.47 -2.53 -6.40
CA TRP A 44 -2.24 -3.31 -6.20
C TRP A 44 -1.78 -3.29 -4.75
N THR A 45 -1.89 -2.15 -4.07
CA THR A 45 -1.56 -2.05 -2.64
C THR A 45 -2.48 -2.95 -1.82
N GLY A 46 -3.80 -2.88 -2.02
CA GLY A 46 -4.76 -3.74 -1.31
C GLY A 46 -4.51 -5.23 -1.55
N TRP A 47 -4.19 -5.61 -2.79
CA TRP A 47 -3.81 -6.97 -3.14
C TRP A 47 -2.54 -7.43 -2.40
N HIS A 48 -1.48 -6.64 -2.39
CA HIS A 48 -0.21 -6.99 -1.74
C HIS A 48 -0.28 -7.00 -0.21
N VAL A 49 -1.06 -6.10 0.39
CA VAL A 49 -1.40 -6.14 1.83
C VAL A 49 -2.01 -7.50 2.20
N THR A 50 -2.88 -8.02 1.33
CA THR A 50 -3.53 -9.34 1.52
C THR A 50 -2.55 -10.49 1.29
N LYS A 51 -1.93 -10.54 0.10
CA LYS A 51 -1.19 -11.71 -0.38
C LYS A 51 0.21 -11.81 0.19
N THR A 52 0.88 -10.68 0.39
CA THR A 52 2.28 -10.66 0.82
C THR A 52 2.40 -10.39 2.31
N LEU A 53 1.70 -9.39 2.83
CA LEU A 53 1.78 -9.02 4.25
C LEU A 53 0.85 -9.87 5.14
N ARG A 54 -0.10 -10.60 4.56
CA ARG A 54 -1.09 -11.43 5.26
C ARG A 54 -1.89 -10.63 6.31
N ILE A 55 -2.12 -9.35 6.03
CA ILE A 55 -2.86 -8.45 6.90
C ILE A 55 -4.37 -8.66 6.64
N PRO A 56 -5.18 -8.97 7.67
CA PRO A 56 -6.62 -9.19 7.51
C PRO A 56 -7.36 -7.87 7.26
N ALA A 57 -8.54 -7.93 6.63
CA ALA A 57 -9.32 -6.73 6.27
C ALA A 57 -8.48 -5.67 5.51
N PRO A 58 -7.81 -6.06 4.41
CA PRO A 58 -6.79 -5.28 3.71
C PRO A 58 -7.27 -3.90 3.25
N LEU A 59 -8.49 -3.80 2.72
CA LEU A 59 -9.05 -2.54 2.23
C LEU A 59 -9.42 -1.59 3.36
N ILE A 60 -9.96 -2.12 4.47
CA ILE A 60 -10.26 -1.31 5.66
C ILE A 60 -8.96 -0.78 6.25
N ARG A 61 -7.94 -1.64 6.41
CA ARG A 61 -6.63 -1.23 6.94
C ARG A 61 -5.88 -0.30 6.00
N LEU A 62 -6.02 -0.46 4.68
CA LEU A 62 -5.51 0.48 3.70
C LEU A 62 -6.17 1.85 3.84
N GLY A 63 -7.50 1.91 3.87
CA GLY A 63 -8.25 3.15 4.06
C GLY A 63 -7.85 3.85 5.37
N LEU A 64 -7.81 3.11 6.48
CA LEU A 64 -7.39 3.65 7.78
C LEU A 64 -5.92 4.12 7.79
N ALA A 65 -5.01 3.41 7.13
CA ALA A 65 -3.62 3.84 7.03
C ALA A 65 -3.46 5.14 6.23
N LEU A 66 -4.29 5.31 5.18
CA LEU A 66 -4.34 6.48 4.30
C LEU A 66 -5.24 7.60 4.82
N GLU A 67 -5.88 7.42 5.98
CA GLU A 67 -6.84 8.38 6.55
C GLU A 67 -8.02 8.69 5.59
N ARG A 68 -8.50 7.65 4.89
CA ARG A 68 -9.63 7.71 3.94
C ARG A 68 -10.73 6.74 4.34
N ASP A 69 -11.97 7.07 3.97
CA ASP A 69 -13.09 6.14 4.13
C ASP A 69 -12.83 4.88 3.28
N PRO A 70 -12.82 3.66 3.87
CA PRO A 70 -12.66 2.42 3.11
C PRO A 70 -13.67 2.25 1.98
N ARG A 71 -14.87 2.86 2.07
CA ARG A 71 -15.88 2.83 1.00
C ARG A 71 -15.40 3.55 -0.25
N GLU A 72 -14.76 4.72 -0.09
CA GLU A 72 -14.15 5.44 -1.21
C GLU A 72 -13.07 4.60 -1.89
N ILE A 73 -12.28 3.86 -1.10
CA ILE A 73 -11.23 2.98 -1.64
C ILE A 73 -11.85 1.89 -2.53
N VAL A 74 -12.95 1.28 -2.08
CA VAL A 74 -13.66 0.25 -2.85
C VAL A 74 -14.19 0.83 -4.17
N ASP A 75 -14.79 2.02 -4.13
CA ASP A 75 -15.36 2.67 -5.31
C ASP A 75 -14.30 3.02 -6.36
N VAL A 76 -13.11 3.43 -5.92
CA VAL A 76 -11.98 3.68 -6.82
C VAL A 76 -11.44 2.37 -7.40
N ILE A 77 -11.23 1.36 -6.57
CA ILE A 77 -10.70 0.05 -6.99
C ILE A 77 -11.63 -0.65 -8.00
N ALA A 78 -12.95 -0.48 -7.88
CA ALA A 78 -13.92 -1.03 -8.84
C ALA A 78 -13.66 -0.57 -10.29
N ARG A 79 -12.96 0.56 -10.48
CA ARG A 79 -12.59 1.11 -11.80
C ARG A 79 -11.34 0.47 -12.40
N TYR A 80 -10.65 -0.39 -11.66
CA TYR A 80 -9.40 -1.02 -12.11
C TYR A 80 -9.61 -2.03 -13.26
N HIS A 81 -10.68 -2.82 -13.23
CA HIS A 81 -10.96 -3.78 -14.30
C HIS A 81 -11.12 -3.11 -15.68
N PRO A 82 -11.89 -2.02 -15.82
CA PRO A 82 -11.89 -1.19 -17.03
C PRO A 82 -10.50 -0.68 -17.45
N LEU A 83 -9.67 -0.24 -16.50
CA LEU A 83 -8.31 0.24 -16.78
C LEU A 83 -7.44 -0.87 -17.39
N THR A 84 -7.45 -2.07 -16.81
CA THR A 84 -6.68 -3.21 -17.32
C THR A 84 -7.12 -3.67 -18.70
N ALA A 85 -8.41 -3.56 -19.01
CA ALA A 85 -8.93 -3.89 -20.33
C ALA A 85 -8.50 -2.86 -21.39
N ARG A 86 -8.42 -1.57 -21.02
CA ARG A 86 -8.03 -0.48 -21.93
C ARG A 86 -6.53 -0.45 -22.23
N GLU A 87 -5.70 -0.70 -21.22
CA GLU A 87 -4.25 -0.48 -21.29
C GLU A 87 -3.42 -1.67 -20.74
N PRO A 88 -3.63 -2.89 -21.24
CA PRO A 88 -3.05 -4.11 -20.65
C PRO A 88 -1.51 -4.09 -20.61
N ALA A 89 -0.86 -3.60 -21.67
CA ALA A 89 0.60 -3.53 -21.75
C ALA A 89 1.21 -2.51 -20.76
N LYS A 90 0.53 -1.38 -20.50
CA LYS A 90 0.98 -0.41 -19.48
C LYS A 90 0.82 -0.98 -18.08
N CYS A 91 -0.28 -1.69 -17.81
CA CYS A 91 -0.49 -2.37 -16.54
C CYS A 91 0.58 -3.44 -16.29
N GLU A 92 0.93 -4.24 -17.30
CA GLU A 92 1.97 -5.25 -17.18
C GLU A 92 3.35 -4.63 -16.92
N ARG A 93 3.74 -3.58 -17.65
CA ARG A 93 5.01 -2.87 -17.42
C ARG A 93 5.09 -2.28 -16.02
N ALA A 94 4.05 -1.57 -15.60
CA ALA A 94 3.97 -1.01 -14.25
C ALA A 94 4.04 -2.11 -13.18
N TYR A 95 3.43 -3.28 -13.42
CA TYR A 95 3.50 -4.40 -12.48
C TYR A 95 4.93 -4.97 -12.35
N ARG A 96 5.65 -5.16 -13.46
CA ARG A 96 7.04 -5.63 -13.43
C ARG A 96 7.95 -4.65 -12.68
N GLU A 97 7.87 -3.36 -13.00
CA GLU A 97 8.63 -2.31 -12.28
C GLU A 97 8.29 -2.26 -10.79
N PHE A 98 7.00 -2.45 -10.45
CA PHE A 98 6.57 -2.54 -9.07
C PHE A 98 7.21 -3.74 -8.35
N LEU A 99 7.22 -4.93 -8.96
CA LEU A 99 7.81 -6.12 -8.35
C LEU A 99 9.31 -5.94 -8.08
N GLU A 100 10.04 -5.35 -9.03
CA GLU A 100 11.46 -5.04 -8.86
C GLU A 100 11.68 -4.05 -7.70
N LEU A 101 10.92 -2.97 -7.66
CA LEU A 101 11.01 -1.98 -6.58
C LEU A 101 10.60 -2.58 -5.23
N TYR A 102 9.55 -3.39 -5.21
CA TYR A 102 9.07 -4.04 -4.00
C TYR A 102 10.08 -5.06 -3.46
N ASP A 103 10.72 -5.84 -4.33
CA ASP A 103 11.76 -6.77 -3.90
C ASP A 103 13.01 -6.04 -3.40
N GLN A 104 13.39 -4.92 -4.00
CA GLN A 104 14.44 -4.03 -3.47
C GLN A 104 14.07 -3.46 -2.11
N ILE A 105 12.83 -3.01 -1.92
CA ILE A 105 12.36 -2.49 -0.62
C ILE A 105 12.36 -3.62 0.41
N ARG A 106 11.82 -4.80 0.08
CA ARG A 106 11.75 -5.96 0.97
C ARG A 106 13.13 -6.46 1.37
N SER A 107 14.05 -6.58 0.41
CA SER A 107 15.44 -7.01 0.66
C SER A 107 16.22 -5.98 1.49
N ARG A 108 15.95 -4.68 1.32
CA ARG A 108 16.57 -3.61 2.12
C ARG A 108 15.90 -3.38 3.49
N GLN A 109 14.62 -3.72 3.66
CA GLN A 109 13.85 -3.40 4.88
C GLN A 109 13.90 -4.45 5.99
N ILE A 110 14.57 -5.60 5.84
CA ILE A 110 14.74 -6.53 6.99
C ILE A 110 15.84 -6.06 7.98
N TYR A 111 16.74 -5.13 7.62
CA TYR A 111 17.85 -4.74 8.52
C TYR A 111 17.86 -3.32 9.09
N THR A 112 17.00 -2.37 8.67
CA THR A 112 17.27 -0.94 9.03
C THR A 112 16.11 -0.17 9.65
N PHE A 113 14.88 -0.69 9.71
CA PHE A 113 13.76 0.04 10.34
C PHE A 113 13.45 -0.36 11.79
N ALA A 114 14.15 -1.38 12.34
CA ALA A 114 14.02 -1.76 13.75
C ALA A 114 14.93 -0.96 14.70
N GLN A 115 15.86 -0.13 14.19
CA GLN A 115 16.83 0.61 15.03
C GLN A 115 16.61 2.12 15.10
N THR A 116 15.81 2.73 14.23
CA THR A 116 15.74 4.20 14.11
C THR A 116 14.38 4.82 14.45
N ALA A 117 13.41 4.05 14.94
CA ALA A 117 12.06 4.55 15.25
C ALA A 117 11.63 4.36 16.73
N LEU A 118 12.57 4.30 17.67
CA LEU A 118 12.30 4.54 19.09
C LEU A 118 13.24 5.64 19.59
N PRO A 119 12.76 6.84 19.92
CA PRO A 119 13.51 7.70 20.81
C PRO A 119 13.56 7.04 22.19
N MET A 120 14.73 6.52 22.56
CA MET A 120 15.11 6.12 23.92
C MET A 120 15.23 7.34 24.82
N HIS A 121 14.15 8.10 25.02
CA HIS A 121 14.11 9.16 26.02
C HIS A 121 12.73 9.23 26.66
N THR A 122 12.42 8.25 27.51
CA THR A 122 11.77 8.49 28.81
C THR A 122 12.05 7.32 29.76
N LEU A 123 13.30 7.20 30.16
CA LEU A 123 13.65 6.62 31.45
C LEU A 123 14.40 7.71 32.18
N LEU A 124 13.65 8.49 32.96
CA LEU A 124 13.96 9.06 34.27
C LEU A 124 12.69 9.76 34.76
#